data_AF-A0A8T5Z6W7-F1
#
_entry.id   AF-A0A8T5Z6W7-F1
#
_cell.length_a   1.000
_cell.length_b   1.000
_cell.length_c   1.000
_cell.angle_alpha   90.00
_cell.angle_beta   90.00
_cell.angle_gamma   90.00
#
_symmetry.space_group_name_H-M   'P 1'
#
loop_
_entity.id
_entity.type
_entity.pdbx_description
1 polymer ?
#
loop_
_entity_poly.entity_id
_entity_poly.type
_entity_poly.pdbx_seq_one_letter_code
_entity_poly.pdbx_strand_id
1 'polypeptide(L)'
;MHNKDVQWGDDEDSLVRKYGSPEHYFINPRHDFVGIYYGGIERTYPSNNPEFKDVPIKEMFWNVNKDLNLTCWLHYKNGKWIVISRVYWPPGSKF
;
A
#
# COMPACT_ATOMS: atom_id res chain seq x y z
N MET A 1 4.94 -22.04 -11.54
CA MET A 1 4.91 -20.60 -11.89
C MET A 1 5.42 -19.83 -10.68
N HIS A 2 6.56 -19.14 -10.79
CA HIS A 2 7.06 -18.26 -9.74
C HIS A 2 6.12 -17.05 -9.65
N ASN A 3 5.14 -17.13 -8.74
CA ASN A 3 4.17 -16.07 -8.50
C ASN A 3 4.93 -14.92 -7.83
N LYS A 4 5.45 -13.97 -8.60
CA LYS A 4 6.20 -12.85 -8.04
C LYS A 4 5.24 -12.01 -7.22
N ASP A 5 5.36 -12.06 -5.90
CA ASP A 5 4.66 -11.17 -4.97
C ASP A 5 4.79 -9.71 -5.39
N VAL A 6 3.86 -8.85 -4.97
CA VAL A 6 4.01 -7.39 -5.12
C VAL A 6 5.38 -6.98 -4.57
N GLN A 7 6.13 -6.16 -5.30
CA GLN A 7 7.44 -5.66 -4.88
C GLN A 7 7.38 -4.17 -4.56
N TRP A 8 8.34 -3.72 -3.74
CA TRP A 8 8.60 -2.29 -3.62
C TRP A 8 9.04 -1.76 -5.00
N GLY A 9 8.44 -0.66 -5.45
CA GLY A 9 8.69 -0.11 -6.78
C GLY A 9 7.69 -0.52 -7.86
N ASP A 10 6.79 -1.48 -7.61
CA ASP A 10 5.72 -1.82 -8.55
C ASP A 10 4.78 -0.60 -8.72
N ASP A 11 4.29 -0.38 -9.95
CA ASP A 11 3.32 0.70 -10.21
C ASP A 11 1.88 0.23 -10.07
N GLU A 12 0.97 1.18 -9.82
CA GLU A 12 -0.47 0.90 -9.70
C GLU A 12 -1.03 0.09 -10.89
N ASP A 13 -0.64 0.42 -12.12
CA ASP A 13 -1.11 -0.28 -13.32
C ASP A 13 -0.74 -1.76 -13.29
N SER A 14 0.45 -2.09 -12.76
CA SER A 14 0.89 -3.47 -12.59
C SER A 14 0.06 -4.22 -11.54
N LEU A 15 -0.35 -3.55 -10.46
CA LEU A 15 -1.26 -4.12 -9.46
C LEU A 15 -2.64 -4.38 -10.05
N VAL A 16 -3.21 -3.39 -10.75
CA VAL A 16 -4.55 -3.50 -11.35
C VAL A 16 -4.57 -4.57 -12.43
N ARG A 17 -3.53 -4.68 -13.26
CA ARG A 17 -3.42 -5.79 -14.24
C ARG A 17 -3.37 -7.16 -13.57
N LYS A 18 -2.77 -7.26 -12.38
CA LYS A 18 -2.54 -8.54 -11.70
C LYS A 18 -3.72 -8.97 -10.84
N TYR A 19 -4.34 -8.04 -10.12
CA TYR A 19 -5.37 -8.31 -9.11
C TYR A 19 -6.76 -7.79 -9.50
N GLY A 20 -6.88 -7.10 -10.63
CA GLY A 20 -8.11 -6.42 -11.03
C GLY A 20 -8.31 -5.09 -10.30
N SER A 21 -9.53 -4.54 -10.38
CA SER A 21 -9.89 -3.33 -9.63
C SER A 21 -9.83 -3.60 -8.12
N PRO A 22 -9.30 -2.66 -7.31
CA PRO A 22 -9.37 -2.77 -5.86
C PRO A 22 -10.82 -2.68 -5.40
N GLU A 23 -11.12 -3.35 -4.29
CA GLU A 23 -12.42 -3.28 -3.62
C GLU A 23 -12.65 -1.89 -3.04
N HIS A 24 -11.59 -1.27 -2.53
CA HIS A 24 -11.57 0.14 -2.17
C HIS A 24 -10.16 0.72 -2.25
N TYR A 25 -10.09 2.03 -2.39
CA TYR A 25 -8.87 2.80 -2.25
C TYR A 25 -9.18 4.16 -1.63
N PHE A 26 -8.19 4.73 -0.96
CA PHE A 26 -8.25 6.10 -0.45
C PHE A 26 -6.86 6.74 -0.47
N ILE A 27 -6.83 8.06 -0.47
CA ILE A 27 -5.60 8.85 -0.40
C ILE A 27 -5.69 9.72 0.83
N ASN A 28 -4.82 9.46 1.80
CA ASN A 28 -4.74 10.20 3.04
C ASN A 28 -3.34 10.79 3.20
N PRO A 29 -3.20 11.88 3.97
CA PRO A 29 -1.89 12.38 4.34
C PRO A 29 -1.16 11.33 5.18
N ARG A 30 0.15 11.29 5.01
CA ARG A 30 1.03 10.32 5.66
C ARG A 30 0.83 10.26 7.19
N HIS A 31 0.45 11.35 7.85
CA HIS A 31 0.30 11.39 9.31
C HIS A 31 -0.88 10.57 9.82
N ASP A 32 -1.79 10.14 8.95
CA ASP A 32 -2.88 9.22 9.30
C ASP A 32 -2.41 7.76 9.42
N PHE A 33 -1.20 7.43 8.93
CA PHE A 33 -0.65 6.08 8.90
C PHE A 33 0.35 5.87 10.05
N VAL A 34 -0.16 5.61 11.26
CA VAL A 34 0.63 5.40 12.49
C VAL A 34 0.41 4.00 13.06
N GLY A 35 1.49 3.30 13.40
CA GLY A 35 1.44 1.97 14.01
C GLY A 35 2.30 0.92 13.30
N ILE A 36 2.37 -0.27 13.90
CA ILE A 36 3.29 -1.34 13.50
C ILE A 36 3.08 -1.83 12.05
N TYR A 37 1.86 -1.72 11.54
CA TYR A 37 1.50 -2.17 10.20
C TYR A 37 1.99 -1.24 9.09
N TYR A 38 2.32 0.01 9.44
CA TYR A 38 2.78 1.01 8.48
C TYR A 38 4.31 1.15 8.45
N GLY A 39 5.05 0.13 8.91
CA GLY A 39 6.52 0.17 8.98
C GLY A 39 7.21 0.46 7.63
N GLY A 40 6.60 0.09 6.49
CA GLY A 40 7.13 0.46 5.17
C GLY A 40 6.93 1.95 4.83
N ILE A 41 5.82 2.54 5.28
CA ILE A 41 5.59 3.98 5.20
C ILE A 41 6.59 4.70 6.10
N GLU A 42 6.74 4.27 7.36
CA GLU A 42 7.67 4.88 8.32
C GLU A 42 9.12 4.88 7.83
N ARG A 43 9.57 3.80 7.16
CA ARG A 43 10.91 3.75 6.55
C ARG A 43 11.07 4.70 5.36
N THR A 44 10.02 4.91 4.58
CA THR A 44 10.08 5.76 3.37
C THR A 44 9.91 7.24 3.74
N TYR A 45 9.05 7.51 4.71
CA TYR A 45 8.66 8.82 5.20
C TYR A 45 8.65 8.75 6.73
N PRO A 46 9.77 9.03 7.42
CA PRO A 46 9.85 8.96 8.89
C PRO A 46 8.96 9.97 9.61
N SER A 47 8.24 9.56 10.66
CA SER A 47 7.22 10.35 11.42
C SER A 47 7.80 11.54 12.16
N ASN A 48 9.08 11.42 12.52
CA ASN A 48 9.83 12.49 13.14
C ASN A 48 10.25 13.61 12.17
N ASN A 49 10.08 13.44 10.85
CA ASN A 49 10.32 14.52 9.89
C ASN A 49 9.00 15.24 9.53
N PRO A 50 8.82 16.50 9.97
CA PRO A 50 7.59 17.26 9.72
C PRO A 50 7.34 17.56 8.24
N GLU A 51 8.37 17.57 7.38
CA GLU A 51 8.21 17.78 5.94
C GLU A 51 7.37 16.66 5.28
N PHE A 52 7.36 15.48 5.88
CA PHE A 52 6.62 14.34 5.36
C PHE A 52 5.20 14.25 5.89
N LYS A 53 4.77 15.15 6.78
CA LYS A 53 3.46 15.09 7.45
C LYS A 53 2.31 14.98 6.45
N ASP A 54 2.34 15.79 5.41
CA ASP A 54 1.24 15.93 4.44
C ASP A 54 1.53 15.24 3.09
N VAL A 55 2.56 14.38 3.05
CA VAL A 55 2.83 13.56 1.86
C VAL A 55 1.62 12.66 1.59
N PRO A 56 1.04 12.66 0.38
CA PRO A 56 -0.11 11.82 0.09
C PRO A 56 0.31 10.36 -0.06
N ILE A 57 -0.36 9.48 0.69
CA ILE A 57 -0.20 8.03 0.60
C ILE A 57 -1.53 7.44 0.13
N LYS A 58 -1.47 6.63 -0.92
CA LYS A 58 -2.61 5.89 -1.44
C LYS A 58 -2.62 4.49 -0.84
N GLU A 59 -3.71 4.11 -0.21
CA GLU A 59 -3.99 2.74 0.20
C GLU A 59 -4.90 2.08 -0.84
N MET A 60 -4.60 0.84 -1.22
CA MET A 60 -5.42 0.04 -2.12
C MET A 60 -5.61 -1.36 -1.54
N PHE A 61 -6.84 -1.85 -1.52
CA PHE A 61 -7.21 -3.12 -0.93
C PHE A 61 -7.86 -4.06 -1.96
N TRP A 62 -7.47 -5.33 -1.93
CA TRP A 62 -8.04 -6.41 -2.73
C TRP A 62 -8.36 -7.63 -1.87
N ASN A 63 -9.49 -8.27 -2.16
CA ASN A 63 -9.76 -9.67 -1.81
C ASN A 63 -9.10 -10.56 -2.87
N VAL A 64 -7.84 -10.97 -2.67
CA VAL A 64 -7.09 -11.75 -3.69
C VAL A 64 -7.73 -13.11 -3.92
N ASN A 65 -8.18 -13.76 -2.84
CA ASN A 65 -9.02 -14.95 -2.88
C ASN A 65 -9.75 -15.10 -1.54
N LYS A 66 -10.54 -16.17 -1.39
CA LYS A 66 -11.36 -16.45 -0.20
C LYS A 66 -10.59 -16.54 1.13
N ASP A 67 -9.27 -16.74 1.08
CA ASP A 67 -8.42 -16.94 2.25
C ASP A 67 -7.34 -15.84 2.37
N LEU A 68 -7.31 -14.85 1.47
CA LEU A 68 -6.22 -13.87 1.41
C LEU A 68 -6.67 -12.49 0.94
N ASN A 69 -6.43 -11.50 1.79
CA ASN A 69 -6.49 -10.09 1.48
C ASN A 69 -5.09 -9.52 1.17
N LEU A 70 -5.06 -8.47 0.36
CA LEU A 70 -3.88 -7.67 0.09
C LEU A 70 -4.20 -6.19 0.29
N THR A 71 -3.39 -5.52 1.11
CA THR A 71 -3.36 -4.06 1.15
C THR A 71 -2.00 -3.59 0.67
N CYS A 72 -1.98 -2.66 -0.29
CA CYS A 72 -0.78 -1.97 -0.75
C CYS A 72 -0.84 -0.50 -0.39
N TRP A 73 0.31 0.05 0.00
CA TRP A 73 0.49 1.49 0.18
C TRP A 73 1.45 2.03 -0.89
N LEU A 74 1.03 3.10 -1.54
CA LEU A 74 1.72 3.71 -2.65
C LEU A 74 1.99 5.18 -2.36
N HIS A 75 3.12 5.68 -2.85
CA HIS A 75 3.41 7.11 -2.90
C HIS A 75 3.37 7.62 -4.33
N TYR A 76 3.15 8.91 -4.52
CA TYR A 76 3.20 9.51 -5.85
C TYR A 76 4.62 10.00 -6.14
N LYS A 77 5.26 9.41 -7.16
CA LYS A 77 6.62 9.78 -7.57
C LYS A 77 6.75 9.72 -9.09
N ASN A 78 7.34 10.74 -9.69
CA ASN A 78 7.60 10.81 -11.14
C ASN A 78 6.35 10.56 -12.00
N GLY A 79 5.19 11.08 -11.59
CA GLY A 79 3.94 10.96 -12.35
C GLY A 79 3.21 9.62 -12.18
N LYS A 80 3.65 8.76 -11.25
CA LYS A 80 3.04 7.45 -10.99
C LYS A 80 2.87 7.16 -9.52
N TRP A 81 1.85 6.37 -9.19
CA TRP A 81 1.73 5.74 -7.88
C TRP A 81 2.61 4.49 -7.84
N ILE A 82 3.54 4.47 -6.88
CA ILE A 82 4.56 3.43 -6.74
C ILE A 82 4.45 2.79 -5.35
N VAL A 83 4.47 1.46 -5.29
CA VAL A 83 4.37 0.69 -4.05
C VAL A 83 5.57 0.96 -3.15
N ILE A 84 5.28 1.35 -1.92
CA ILE A 84 6.26 1.52 -0.83
C ILE A 84 6.09 0.50 0.29
N SER A 85 4.90 -0.11 0.40
CA SER A 85 4.64 -1.16 1.37
C SER A 85 3.47 -2.04 0.94
N ARG A 86 3.40 -3.24 1.51
CA ARG A 86 2.29 -4.19 1.31
C ARG A 86 2.11 -5.04 2.56
N VAL A 87 0.91 -5.55 2.76
CA VAL A 87 0.62 -6.62 3.72
C VAL A 87 -0.38 -7.60 3.12
N TYR A 88 -0.14 -8.88 3.39
CA TYR A 88 -1.10 -9.94 3.13
C TYR A 88 -1.69 -10.41 4.45
N TRP A 89 -3.00 -10.63 4.49
CA TRP A 89 -3.66 -10.98 5.74
C TRP A 89 -4.94 -11.81 5.51
N PRO A 90 -5.35 -12.67 6.46
CA PRO A 90 -6.57 -13.47 6.32
C PRO A 90 -7.83 -12.60 6.39
N PRO A 91 -8.88 -12.89 5.59
CA PRO A 91 -10.16 -12.21 5.69
C PRO A 91 -10.75 -12.21 7.10
N GLY A 92 -11.39 -11.12 7.49
CA GLY A 92 -12.03 -10.96 8.80
C GLY A 92 -11.08 -10.58 9.96
N SER A 93 -9.77 -10.42 9.70
CA SER A 93 -8.87 -9.85 10.69
C SER A 93 -9.21 -8.37 10.96
N LYS A 94 -9.02 -7.91 12.18
CA LYS A 94 -9.15 -6.49 12.53
C LYS A 94 -7.75 -5.87 12.54
N PHE A 95 -7.60 -4.76 11.81
CA PHE A 95 -6.41 -3.90 11.83
C PHE A 95 -6.70 -2.64 12.64
#